data_AF-X0TSJ7-F1
#
_entry.id   AF-X0TSJ7-F1
#
_cell.length_a   1.000
_cell.length_b   1.000
_cell.length_c   1.000
_cell.angle_alpha   90.00
_cell.angle_beta   90.00
_cell.angle_gamma   90.00
#
_symmetry.space_group_name_H-M   'P 1'
#
loop_
_entity.id
_entity.type
_entity.pdbx_description
1 polymer ?
#
loop_
_entity_poly.entity_id
_entity_poly.type
_entity_poly.pdbx_seq_one_letter_code
_entity_poly.pdbx_strand_id
1 'polypeptide(L)'
;MNDSKLSSIVEVKRFLQESDVIEFKKRFRKEAYEWIEETLKRFDYLYLGKKEKGLIKKYLKKVTGYSRPQVTRQIKEYRETGRVRLKEYKRNKFEWRYTSKDILLLAQTAELHDYPNGASLKKTLERMANKYKEEEYRNISAISVSHIYNLKKTVSYRRSVTFYQ
;
A
#
# COMPACT_ATOMS: atom_id res chain seq x y z
N MET A 1 5.99 20.49 -16.72
CA MET A 1 6.74 20.88 -17.94
C MET A 1 5.84 21.81 -18.74
N ASN A 2 6.36 22.89 -19.32
CA ASN A 2 5.58 23.71 -20.25
C ASN A 2 5.83 23.20 -21.67
N ASP A 3 5.14 22.11 -22.04
CA ASP A 3 5.24 21.42 -23.33
C ASP A 3 4.18 21.90 -24.33
N SER A 4 3.60 23.07 -24.08
CA SER A 4 2.54 23.71 -24.87
C SER A 4 2.92 23.95 -26.35
N LYS A 5 4.21 23.89 -26.70
CA LYS A 5 4.73 23.94 -28.08
C LYS A 5 4.79 22.57 -28.79
N LEU A 6 4.43 21.47 -28.13
CA LEU A 6 4.38 20.12 -28.72
C LEU A 6 2.91 19.72 -28.87
N SER A 7 2.23 20.28 -29.88
CA SER A 7 0.81 20.05 -30.17
C SER A 7 0.58 19.13 -31.37
N SER A 8 1.60 18.84 -32.18
CA SER A 8 1.49 17.95 -33.34
C SER A 8 2.31 16.66 -33.23
N ILE A 9 1.88 15.60 -33.93
CA ILE A 9 2.62 14.33 -34.02
C ILE A 9 4.01 14.53 -34.65
N VAL A 10 4.15 15.49 -35.58
CA VAL A 10 5.41 15.81 -36.25
C VAL A 10 6.41 16.38 -35.24
N GLU A 11 5.99 17.30 -34.39
CA GLU A 11 6.80 17.86 -33.30
C GLU A 11 7.19 16.80 -32.28
N VAL A 12 6.26 15.90 -31.92
CA VAL A 12 6.58 14.77 -31.02
C VAL A 12 7.64 13.87 -31.64
N LYS A 13 7.56 13.61 -32.95
CA LYS A 13 8.57 12.80 -33.66
C LYS A 13 9.93 13.49 -33.64
N ARG A 14 9.97 14.80 -33.96
CA ARG A 14 11.19 15.61 -33.93
C ARG A 14 11.81 15.63 -32.53
N PHE A 15 10.98 15.89 -31.51
CA PHE A 15 11.39 15.86 -30.11
C PHE A 15 12.02 14.52 -29.72
N LEU A 16 11.42 13.41 -30.13
CA LEU A 16 11.95 12.08 -29.82
C LEU A 16 13.31 11.81 -30.48
N GLN A 17 13.58 12.44 -31.63
CA GLN A 17 14.84 12.34 -32.39
C GLN A 17 15.93 13.27 -31.85
N GLU A 18 15.59 14.51 -31.49
CA GLU A 18 16.56 15.55 -31.10
C GLU A 18 16.92 15.55 -29.61
N SER A 19 16.03 15.06 -28.74
CA SER A 19 16.30 15.13 -27.30
C SER A 19 17.21 14.02 -26.82
N ASP A 20 18.44 14.35 -26.45
CA ASP A 20 19.20 13.53 -25.50
C ASP A 20 18.60 13.73 -24.11
N VAL A 21 17.89 12.69 -23.66
CA VAL A 21 17.45 12.42 -22.29
C VAL A 21 16.98 13.64 -21.47
N ILE A 22 15.82 14.19 -21.82
CA ILE A 22 15.07 15.04 -20.88
C ILE A 22 14.40 14.12 -19.86
N GLU A 23 15.10 13.80 -18.78
CA GLU A 23 14.51 13.14 -17.62
C GLU A 23 13.70 14.17 -16.82
N PHE A 24 12.37 14.11 -16.93
CA PHE A 24 11.52 14.75 -15.94
C PHE A 24 11.70 14.00 -14.62
N LYS A 25 12.51 14.56 -13.71
CA LYS A 25 12.51 14.13 -12.31
C LYS A 25 11.14 14.47 -11.71
N LYS A 26 10.31 13.43 -11.55
CA LYS A 26 8.98 13.45 -10.90
C LYS A 26 9.02 14.31 -9.63
N ARG A 27 8.43 15.51 -9.67
CA ARG A 27 8.16 16.27 -8.43
C ARG A 27 6.99 15.63 -7.67
N PHE A 28 5.87 15.30 -8.33
CA PHE A 28 4.75 14.57 -7.71
C PHE A 28 4.06 13.56 -8.63
N ARG A 29 3.59 12.42 -8.06
CA ARG A 29 2.89 11.34 -8.80
C ARG A 29 1.58 11.81 -9.44
N LYS A 30 0.84 12.68 -8.76
CA LYS A 30 -0.46 13.20 -9.20
C LYS A 30 -0.31 14.04 -10.46
N GLU A 31 0.60 15.01 -10.44
CA GLU A 31 0.94 15.86 -11.59
C GLU A 31 1.29 15.04 -12.84
N ALA A 32 2.06 13.95 -12.66
CA ALA A 32 2.42 13.09 -13.77
C ALA A 32 1.20 12.34 -14.36
N TYR A 33 0.20 11.98 -13.57
CA TYR A 33 -1.01 11.32 -14.07
C TYR A 33 -1.92 12.33 -14.79
N GLU A 34 -2.08 13.54 -14.23
CA GLU A 34 -2.83 14.64 -14.84
C GLU A 34 -2.22 15.04 -16.19
N TRP A 35 -0.90 15.22 -16.25
CA TRP A 35 -0.20 15.55 -17.50
C TRP A 35 -0.35 14.45 -18.57
N ILE A 36 -0.35 13.17 -18.17
CA ILE A 36 -0.61 12.06 -19.11
C ILE A 36 -2.03 12.16 -19.68
N GLU A 37 -3.03 12.41 -18.83
CA GLU A 37 -4.42 12.59 -19.28
C GLU A 37 -4.56 13.75 -20.25
N GLU A 38 -3.99 14.91 -19.91
CA GLU A 38 -3.98 16.10 -20.76
C GLU A 38 -3.29 15.85 -22.10
N THR A 39 -2.15 15.16 -22.08
CA THR A 39 -1.43 14.78 -23.31
C THR A 39 -2.27 13.87 -24.19
N LEU A 40 -2.91 12.85 -23.61
CA LEU A 40 -3.76 11.92 -24.38
C LEU A 40 -4.97 12.63 -24.99
N LYS A 41 -5.54 13.62 -24.30
CA LYS A 41 -6.59 14.49 -24.82
C LYS A 41 -6.09 15.41 -25.92
N ARG A 42 -4.95 16.09 -25.71
CA ARG A 42 -4.36 17.05 -26.66
C ARG A 42 -4.09 16.44 -28.03
N PHE A 43 -3.72 15.16 -28.08
CA PHE A 43 -3.42 14.44 -29.32
C PHE A 43 -4.57 13.56 -29.82
N ASP A 44 -5.77 13.69 -29.26
CA ASP A 44 -6.94 12.90 -29.65
C ASP A 44 -6.60 11.40 -29.74
N TYR A 45 -5.91 10.89 -28.70
CA TYR A 45 -5.21 9.60 -28.75
C TYR A 45 -6.10 8.43 -29.19
N LEU A 46 -7.40 8.48 -28.90
CA LEU A 46 -8.36 7.44 -29.29
C LEU A 46 -8.47 7.30 -30.82
N TYR A 47 -8.40 8.42 -31.55
CA TYR A 47 -8.58 8.51 -33.00
C TYR A 47 -7.28 8.30 -33.78
N LEU A 48 -6.12 8.35 -33.12
CA LEU A 48 -4.82 8.15 -33.77
C LEU A 48 -4.63 6.74 -34.38
N GLY A 49 -3.85 6.68 -35.46
CA GLY A 49 -3.41 5.42 -36.08
C GLY A 49 -2.39 4.66 -35.24
N LYS A 50 -2.12 3.39 -35.59
CA LYS A 50 -1.20 2.51 -34.82
C LYS A 50 0.22 3.08 -34.68
N LYS A 51 0.74 3.71 -35.74
CA LYS A 51 2.09 4.31 -35.75
C LYS A 51 2.17 5.53 -34.82
N GLU A 52 1.18 6.41 -34.90
CA GLU A 52 1.09 7.64 -34.10
C GLU A 52 0.88 7.33 -32.62
N LYS A 53 0.01 6.36 -32.30
CA LYS A 53 -0.14 5.81 -30.95
C LYS A 53 1.17 5.30 -30.38
N GLY A 54 2.05 4.75 -31.23
CA GLY A 54 3.40 4.33 -30.87
C GLY A 54 4.32 5.49 -30.51
N LEU A 55 4.24 6.61 -31.23
CA LEU A 55 4.99 7.83 -30.94
C LEU A 55 4.56 8.44 -29.61
N ILE A 56 3.26 8.59 -29.37
CA ILE A 56 2.75 9.10 -28.09
C ILE A 56 3.17 8.20 -26.92
N LYS A 57 3.12 6.87 -27.06
CA LYS A 57 3.63 5.94 -26.03
C LYS A 57 5.12 6.19 -25.69
N LYS A 58 5.95 6.39 -26.71
CA LYS A 58 7.39 6.68 -26.52
C LYS A 58 7.58 8.04 -25.86
N TYR A 59 6.80 9.03 -26.27
CA TYR A 59 6.81 10.37 -25.69
C TYR A 59 6.46 10.34 -24.20
N LEU A 60 5.33 9.72 -23.83
CA LEU A 60 4.92 9.56 -22.44
C LEU A 60 5.99 8.85 -21.61
N LYS A 61 6.59 7.77 -22.14
CA LYS A 61 7.68 7.06 -21.47
C LYS A 61 8.89 7.97 -21.23
N LYS A 62 9.30 8.73 -22.25
CA LYS A 62 10.49 9.59 -22.21
C LYS A 62 10.30 10.73 -21.23
N VAL A 63 9.17 11.43 -21.33
CA VAL A 63 8.87 12.57 -20.44
C VAL A 63 8.62 12.08 -19.02
N THR A 64 7.74 11.10 -18.77
CA THR A 64 7.38 10.74 -17.38
C THR A 64 8.39 9.84 -16.66
N GLY A 65 9.34 9.24 -17.39
CA GLY A 65 10.23 8.21 -16.86
C GLY A 65 9.50 6.95 -16.38
N TYR A 66 8.23 6.75 -16.72
CA TYR A 66 7.51 5.52 -16.40
C TYR A 66 7.94 4.37 -17.31
N SER A 67 7.89 3.15 -16.78
CA SER A 67 8.17 1.95 -17.54
C SER A 67 7.10 1.70 -18.61
N ARG A 68 7.44 0.94 -19.67
CA ARG A 68 6.49 0.58 -20.74
C ARG A 68 5.19 -0.05 -20.20
N PRO A 69 5.22 -0.99 -19.23
CA PRO A 69 4.00 -1.55 -18.66
C PRO A 69 3.12 -0.50 -17.97
N GLN A 70 3.74 0.45 -17.25
CA GLN A 70 3.00 1.46 -16.51
C GLN A 70 2.28 2.45 -17.44
N VAL A 71 2.98 2.94 -18.47
CA VAL A 71 2.36 3.77 -19.53
C VAL A 71 1.23 3.01 -20.22
N THR A 72 1.42 1.71 -20.50
CA THR A 72 0.37 0.88 -21.12
C THR A 72 -0.87 0.76 -20.23
N ARG A 73 -0.69 0.61 -18.91
CA ARG A 73 -1.81 0.58 -17.95
C ARG A 73 -2.56 1.90 -17.90
N GLN A 74 -1.86 3.03 -17.87
CA GLN A 74 -2.47 4.37 -17.87
C GLN A 74 -3.26 4.63 -19.15
N ILE A 75 -2.72 4.24 -20.31
CA ILE A 75 -3.44 4.33 -21.59
C ILE A 75 -4.66 3.41 -21.63
N LYS A 76 -4.57 2.21 -21.06
CA LYS A 76 -5.72 1.30 -20.97
C LYS A 76 -6.85 1.95 -20.17
N GLU A 77 -6.52 2.50 -19.00
CA GLU A 77 -7.48 3.21 -18.16
C GLU A 77 -8.13 4.41 -18.88
N TYR A 78 -7.32 5.19 -19.61
CA TYR A 78 -7.82 6.29 -20.43
C TYR A 78 -8.78 5.83 -21.53
N ARG A 79 -8.48 4.70 -22.20
CA ARG A 79 -9.38 4.13 -23.23
C ARG A 79 -10.71 3.65 -22.66
N GLU A 80 -10.70 3.17 -21.41
CA GLU A 80 -11.89 2.63 -20.75
C GLU A 80 -12.75 3.73 -20.11
N THR A 81 -12.12 4.79 -19.59
CA THR A 81 -12.81 5.78 -18.72
C THR A 81 -12.70 7.23 -19.19
N GLY A 82 -11.89 7.51 -20.22
CA GLY A 82 -11.54 8.87 -20.64
C GLY A 82 -10.65 9.63 -19.64
N ARG A 83 -10.18 8.97 -18.58
CA ARG A 83 -9.42 9.55 -17.47
C ARG A 83 -8.21 8.69 -17.10
N VAL A 84 -7.20 9.29 -16.47
CA VAL A 84 -6.03 8.58 -15.93
C VAL A 84 -5.97 8.83 -14.43
N ARG A 85 -6.61 7.95 -13.63
CA ARG A 85 -6.73 8.18 -12.18
C ARG A 85 -5.55 7.58 -11.43
N LEU A 86 -5.02 8.35 -10.48
CA LEU A 86 -4.08 7.81 -9.51
C LEU A 86 -4.87 6.97 -8.49
N LYS A 87 -4.73 5.64 -8.53
CA LYS A 87 -5.27 4.79 -7.47
C LYS A 87 -4.46 4.97 -6.19
N GLU A 88 -5.14 5.27 -5.09
CA GLU A 88 -4.54 5.25 -3.77
C GLU A 88 -4.05 3.84 -3.43
N TYR A 89 -2.87 3.77 -2.84
CA TYR A 89 -2.31 2.49 -2.43
C TYR A 89 -3.05 1.96 -1.21
N LYS A 90 -3.85 0.90 -1.41
CA LYS A 90 -4.47 0.15 -0.31
C LYS A 90 -3.78 -1.21 -0.19
N ARG A 91 -3.04 -1.42 0.91
CA ARG A 91 -2.49 -2.74 1.24
C ARG A 91 -3.57 -3.56 1.94
N ASN A 92 -3.76 -4.81 1.52
CA ASN A 92 -4.57 -5.77 2.26
C ASN A 92 -3.92 -5.98 3.64
N LYS A 93 -4.66 -5.74 4.71
CA LYS A 93 -4.24 -5.97 6.09
C LYS A 93 -5.13 -7.06 6.68
N PHE A 94 -4.52 -8.02 7.38
CA PHE A 94 -5.28 -8.94 8.22
C PHE A 94 -5.92 -8.17 9.37
N GLU A 95 -7.15 -8.52 9.73
CA GLU A 95 -7.83 -7.97 10.90
C GLU A 95 -7.13 -8.41 12.19
N TRP A 96 -7.05 -7.51 13.16
CA TRP A 96 -6.43 -7.78 14.45
C TRP A 96 -7.48 -8.37 15.38
N ARG A 97 -7.32 -9.66 15.74
CA ARG A 97 -8.24 -10.35 16.65
C ARG A 97 -8.07 -9.92 18.11
N TYR A 98 -6.83 -9.67 18.54
CA TYR A 98 -6.52 -9.28 19.92
C TYR A 98 -6.15 -7.81 19.96
N THR A 99 -6.87 -7.07 20.79
CA THR A 99 -6.72 -5.64 21.00
C THR A 99 -5.55 -5.33 21.94
N SER A 100 -5.19 -4.04 22.06
CA SER A 100 -4.20 -3.61 23.05
C SER A 100 -4.60 -3.99 24.48
N LYS A 101 -5.90 -4.00 24.80
CA LYS A 101 -6.41 -4.43 26.11
C LYS A 101 -6.15 -5.91 26.35
N ASP A 102 -6.38 -6.75 25.35
CA ASP A 102 -6.12 -8.19 25.41
C ASP A 102 -4.63 -8.49 25.65
N ILE A 103 -3.74 -7.74 25.02
CA ILE A 103 -2.28 -7.87 25.20
C ILE A 103 -1.88 -7.46 26.62
N LEU A 104 -2.48 -6.40 27.16
CA LEU A 104 -2.23 -5.95 28.53
C LEU A 104 -2.70 -7.00 29.55
N LEU A 105 -3.92 -7.53 29.39
CA LEU A 105 -4.44 -8.59 30.25
C LEU A 105 -3.54 -9.82 30.21
N LEU A 106 -3.11 -10.25 29.02
CA LEU A 106 -2.17 -11.35 28.86
C LEU A 106 -0.86 -11.11 29.66
N ALA A 107 -0.31 -9.89 29.61
CA ALA A 107 0.91 -9.53 30.32
C ALA A 107 0.71 -9.53 31.84
N GLN A 108 -0.36 -8.90 32.33
CA GLN A 108 -0.70 -8.84 33.74
C GLN A 108 -0.98 -10.22 34.33
N THR A 109 -1.74 -11.06 33.62
CA THR A 109 -1.96 -12.45 34.04
C THR A 109 -0.65 -13.25 34.04
N ALA A 110 0.24 -13.03 33.08
CA ALA A 110 1.54 -13.69 33.11
C ALA A 110 2.36 -13.27 34.33
N GLU A 111 2.41 -11.97 34.65
CA GLU A 111 3.14 -11.43 35.80
C GLU A 111 2.55 -11.92 37.13
N LEU A 112 1.23 -11.89 37.30
CA LEU A 112 0.52 -12.39 38.50
C LEU A 112 0.75 -13.88 38.77
N HIS A 113 1.06 -14.66 37.74
CA HIS A 113 1.25 -16.11 37.83
C HIS A 113 2.71 -16.55 37.64
N ASP A 114 3.68 -15.65 37.84
CA ASP A 114 5.11 -15.91 37.72
C ASP A 114 5.54 -16.49 36.36
N TYR A 115 5.09 -15.84 35.29
CA TYR A 115 5.42 -16.11 33.90
C TYR A 115 5.29 -17.59 33.48
N PRO A 116 4.11 -18.20 33.62
CA PRO A 116 3.94 -19.60 33.30
C PRO A 116 4.13 -19.86 31.79
N ASN A 117 4.35 -21.12 31.43
CA ASN A 117 4.43 -21.52 30.01
C ASN A 117 3.11 -21.20 29.28
N GLY A 118 3.16 -21.13 27.94
CA GLY A 118 2.01 -20.69 27.15
C GLY A 118 0.75 -21.57 27.30
N ALA A 119 0.91 -22.87 27.58
CA ALA A 119 -0.22 -23.77 27.80
C ALA A 119 -0.91 -23.50 29.15
N SER A 120 -0.12 -23.34 30.21
CA SER A 120 -0.61 -22.98 31.54
C SER A 120 -1.26 -21.59 31.53
N LEU A 121 -0.63 -20.60 30.89
CA LEU A 121 -1.20 -19.25 30.77
C LEU A 121 -2.53 -19.27 30.03
N LYS A 122 -2.64 -20.03 28.93
CA LYS A 122 -3.90 -20.22 28.21
C LYS A 122 -4.99 -20.79 29.12
N LYS A 123 -4.68 -21.82 29.93
CA LYS A 123 -5.64 -22.42 30.86
C LYS A 123 -6.10 -21.45 31.94
N THR A 124 -5.21 -20.58 32.42
CA THR A 124 -5.58 -19.49 33.33
C THR A 124 -6.56 -18.53 32.67
N LEU A 125 -6.27 -18.03 31.46
CA LEU A 125 -7.16 -17.12 30.73
C LEU A 125 -8.54 -17.74 30.46
N GLU A 126 -8.58 -19.01 30.06
CA GLU A 126 -9.82 -19.79 29.89
C GLU A 126 -10.61 -19.86 31.20
N ARG A 127 -9.94 -20.01 32.35
CA ARG A 127 -10.59 -20.07 33.67
C ARG A 127 -11.13 -18.70 34.08
N MET A 128 -10.39 -17.62 33.85
CA MET A 128 -10.84 -16.23 34.11
C MET A 128 -12.12 -15.92 33.34
N ALA A 129 -12.16 -16.25 32.05
CA ALA A 129 -13.34 -16.03 31.23
C ALA A 129 -14.53 -16.93 31.60
N ASN A 130 -14.31 -18.25 31.76
CA ASN A 130 -15.41 -19.21 31.85
C ASN A 130 -15.88 -19.49 33.29
N LYS A 131 -14.95 -19.58 34.25
CA LYS A 131 -15.26 -19.91 35.65
C LYS A 131 -15.55 -18.67 36.48
N TYR A 132 -14.72 -17.64 36.33
CA TYR A 132 -14.86 -16.38 37.07
C TYR A 132 -15.74 -15.36 36.33
N LYS A 133 -16.15 -15.65 35.09
CA LYS A 133 -17.04 -14.81 34.26
C LYS A 133 -16.55 -13.38 34.09
N GLU A 134 -15.24 -13.19 34.09
CA GLU A 134 -14.64 -11.87 33.86
C GLU A 134 -14.71 -11.54 32.37
N GLU A 135 -15.57 -10.58 32.04
CA GLU A 135 -15.91 -10.25 30.65
C GLU A 135 -14.67 -9.82 29.83
N GLU A 136 -13.73 -9.14 30.49
CA GLU A 136 -12.50 -8.65 29.88
C GLU A 136 -11.63 -9.79 29.32
N TYR A 137 -11.74 -11.00 29.88
CA TYR A 137 -10.97 -12.17 29.45
C TYR A 137 -11.60 -12.92 28.27
N ARG A 138 -12.85 -12.61 27.88
CA ARG A 138 -13.57 -13.39 26.86
C ARG A 138 -12.81 -13.46 25.54
N ASN A 139 -12.31 -12.33 25.05
CA ASN A 139 -11.62 -12.31 23.76
C ASN A 139 -10.26 -13.01 23.83
N ILE A 140 -9.40 -12.62 24.79
CA ILE A 140 -8.06 -13.21 24.95
C ILE A 140 -8.10 -14.71 25.30
N SER A 141 -9.17 -15.23 25.93
CA SER A 141 -9.29 -16.66 26.27
C SER A 141 -9.23 -17.60 25.05
N ALA A 142 -9.64 -17.12 23.87
CA ALA A 142 -9.61 -17.91 22.63
C ALA A 142 -8.22 -17.98 21.97
N ILE A 143 -7.19 -17.42 22.61
CA ILE A 143 -5.82 -17.39 22.07
C ILE A 143 -5.20 -18.78 21.94
N SER A 144 -4.50 -19.02 20.84
CA SER A 144 -3.70 -20.24 20.68
C SER A 144 -2.37 -20.11 21.43
N VAL A 145 -1.83 -21.23 21.89
CA VAL A 145 -0.53 -21.26 22.59
C VAL A 145 0.58 -20.65 21.71
N SER A 146 0.59 -20.95 20.42
CA SER A 146 1.53 -20.35 19.47
C SER A 146 1.38 -18.83 19.38
N HIS A 147 0.15 -18.31 19.41
CA HIS A 147 -0.09 -16.88 19.32
C HIS A 147 0.27 -16.14 20.62
N ILE A 148 0.21 -16.79 21.79
CA ILE A 148 0.78 -16.24 23.04
C ILE A 148 2.26 -15.92 22.85
N TYR A 149 3.05 -16.84 22.29
CA TYR A 149 4.48 -16.59 22.04
C TYR A 149 4.73 -15.52 20.98
N ASN A 150 3.84 -15.38 20.00
CA ASN A 150 3.92 -14.27 19.04
C ASN A 150 3.66 -12.92 19.72
N LEU A 151 2.64 -12.82 20.58
CA LEU A 151 2.34 -11.61 21.34
C LEU A 151 3.45 -11.27 22.34
N LYS A 152 4.06 -12.26 23.00
CA LYS A 152 5.23 -12.03 23.89
C LYS A 152 6.42 -11.36 23.20
N LYS A 153 6.54 -11.47 21.87
CA LYS A 153 7.61 -10.83 21.09
C LYS A 153 7.29 -9.39 20.69
N THR A 154 6.03 -8.94 20.82
CA THR A 154 5.66 -7.59 20.39
C THR A 154 6.16 -6.54 21.38
N VAL A 155 6.41 -5.33 20.86
CA VAL A 155 6.80 -4.17 21.69
C VAL A 155 5.69 -3.82 22.68
N SER A 156 4.42 -3.97 22.29
CA SER A 156 3.28 -3.70 23.16
C SER A 156 3.30 -4.59 24.40
N TYR A 157 3.50 -5.90 24.24
CA TYR A 157 3.60 -6.82 25.38
C TYR A 157 4.81 -6.51 26.26
N ARG A 158 5.99 -6.34 25.67
CA ARG A 158 7.23 -6.10 26.42
C ARG A 158 7.20 -4.81 27.25
N ARG A 159 6.48 -3.79 26.79
CA ARG A 159 6.28 -2.54 27.56
C ARG A 159 5.28 -2.68 28.70
N SER A 160 4.39 -3.67 28.62
CA SER A 160 3.40 -3.95 29.66
C SER A 160 3.94 -4.85 30.77
N VAL A 161 5.12 -5.46 30.59
CA VAL A 161 5.75 -6.33 31.57
C VAL A 161 6.89 -5.56 32.25
N THR A 162 6.91 -5.56 33.58
CA THR A 162 7.90 -4.81 34.38
C THR A 162 9.31 -5.42 34.33
N PHE A 163 9.43 -6.69 33.92
CA PHE A 163 10.71 -7.43 33.93
C PHE A 163 10.91 -8.28 32.67
N TYR A 164 11.83 -7.84 31.80
CA TYR A 164 12.63 -8.67 30.89
C TYR A 164 13.97 -7.96 30.67
N GLN A 165 14.99 -8.30 31.48
CA GLN A 165 16.40 -8.22 31.10
C GLN A 165 16.84 -9.62 30.66
#